data_AF-A0A956NAP2-F1
#
_entry.id   AF-A0A956NAP2-F1
#
_cell.length_a   1.000
_cell.length_b   1.000
_cell.length_c   1.000
_cell.angle_alpha   90.00
_cell.angle_beta   90.00
_cell.angle_gamma   90.00
#
_symmetry.space_group_name_H-M   'P 1'
#
loop_
_entity.id
_entity.type
_entity.pdbx_description
1 polymer ?
#
loop_
_entity_poly.entity_id
_entity_poly.type
_entity_poly.pdbx_seq_one_letter_code
_entity_poly.pdbx_strand_id
1 'polypeptide(L)'
;MQSLETLMREAGVDQEPRARVEAILAELGSELLESVIDSLPEKQRLVLALRYYESLHVPEIAAVLGSKEATVDELLQKSIHALCRKVERAAAGRASTRMAHAEGAGR
;
A
#
# COMPACT_ATOMS: atom_id res chain seq x y z
N MET A 1 -10.67 36.13 5.37
CA MET A 1 -10.90 34.72 5.77
C MET A 1 -10.44 33.85 4.63
N GLN A 2 -9.22 33.32 4.70
CA GLN A 2 -8.72 32.40 3.67
C GLN A 2 -9.54 31.11 3.79
N SER A 3 -10.24 30.77 2.70
CA SER A 3 -11.15 29.63 2.62
C SER A 3 -10.40 28.33 2.91
N LEU A 4 -11.01 27.49 3.75
CA LEU A 4 -10.54 26.16 4.13
C LEU A 4 -10.18 25.28 2.91
N GLU A 5 -10.83 25.53 1.77
CA GLU A 5 -10.52 24.94 0.45
C GLU A 5 -9.08 25.17 -0.03
N THR A 6 -8.43 26.28 0.35
CA THR A 6 -7.05 26.57 -0.06
C THR A 6 -6.04 25.77 0.76
N LEU A 7 -6.31 25.53 2.05
CA LEU A 7 -5.47 24.66 2.89
C LEU A 7 -5.57 23.18 2.47
N MET A 8 -6.73 22.75 2.00
CA MET A 8 -6.94 21.37 1.53
C MET A 8 -6.33 21.12 0.14
N ARG A 9 -5.99 22.17 -0.62
CA ARG A 9 -5.33 22.08 -1.93
C ARG A 9 -3.83 21.76 -1.82
N GLU A 10 -3.22 22.00 -0.66
CA GLU A 10 -1.82 21.65 -0.36
C GLU A 10 -1.67 20.25 0.26
N ALA A 11 -2.77 19.51 0.44
CA ALA A 11 -2.71 18.07 0.64
C ALA A 11 -2.40 17.41 -0.71
N GLY A 12 -1.19 17.68 -1.23
CA GLY A 12 -0.58 16.97 -2.34
C GLY A 12 -0.52 15.49 -1.96
N VAL A 13 -1.64 14.81 -2.16
CA VAL A 13 -1.71 13.38 -2.03
C VAL A 13 -0.82 12.89 -3.14
N ASP A 14 0.35 12.39 -2.76
CA ASP A 14 1.14 11.45 -3.52
C ASP A 14 0.18 10.44 -4.16
N GLN A 15 -0.28 10.73 -5.37
CA GLN A 15 -1.18 9.87 -6.13
C GLN A 15 -0.39 8.74 -6.82
N GLU A 16 0.94 8.83 -6.80
CA GLU A 16 1.83 7.85 -7.42
C GLU A 16 1.80 6.45 -6.78
N PRO A 17 1.76 6.27 -5.44
CA PRO A 17 1.74 4.94 -4.85
C PRO A 17 0.38 4.25 -5.01
N ARG A 18 -0.72 5.01 -4.94
CA ARG A 18 -2.08 4.46 -4.87
C ARG A 18 -2.48 3.78 -6.18
N ALA A 19 -2.28 4.46 -7.31
CA ALA A 19 -2.57 3.91 -8.63
C ALA A 19 -1.74 2.66 -8.94
N ARG A 20 -0.46 2.66 -8.52
CA ARG A 20 0.44 1.52 -8.70
C ARG A 20 0.00 0.33 -7.86
N VAL A 21 -0.35 0.55 -6.60
CA VAL A 21 -0.88 -0.49 -5.73
C VAL A 21 -2.19 -1.02 -6.32
N GLU A 22 -3.18 -0.16 -6.60
CA GLU A 22 -4.48 -0.53 -7.17
C GLU A 22 -4.37 -1.36 -8.45
N ALA A 23 -3.49 -0.98 -9.38
CA ALA A 23 -3.24 -1.76 -10.60
C ALA A 23 -2.74 -3.17 -10.29
N ILE A 24 -1.84 -3.32 -9.30
CA ILE A 24 -1.34 -4.65 -8.93
C ILE A 24 -2.37 -5.42 -8.09
N LEU A 25 -3.21 -4.74 -7.28
CA LEU A 25 -4.31 -5.35 -6.55
C LEU A 25 -5.32 -6.00 -7.50
N ALA A 26 -5.66 -5.31 -8.60
CA ALA A 26 -6.55 -5.82 -9.64
C ALA A 26 -6.01 -7.10 -10.29
N GLU A 27 -4.69 -7.20 -10.47
CA GLU A 27 -4.03 -8.38 -11.04
C GLU A 27 -3.90 -9.54 -10.03
N LEU A 28 -3.71 -9.24 -8.73
CA LEU A 28 -3.32 -10.24 -7.72
C LEU A 28 -4.46 -11.09 -7.15
N GLY A 29 -5.69 -10.61 -7.16
CA GLY A 29 -6.83 -11.27 -6.49
C GLY A 29 -6.79 -11.10 -4.97
N SER A 30 -7.96 -11.22 -4.32
CA SER A 30 -8.17 -10.84 -2.91
C SER A 30 -7.38 -11.69 -1.90
N GLU A 31 -7.26 -13.00 -2.12
CA GLU A 31 -6.61 -13.92 -1.16
C GLU A 31 -5.10 -13.68 -1.05
N LEU A 32 -4.43 -13.42 -2.17
CA LEU A 32 -2.98 -13.17 -2.17
C LEU A 32 -2.68 -11.81 -1.54
N LEU A 33 -3.54 -10.82 -1.79
CA LEU A 33 -3.46 -9.52 -1.13
C LEU A 33 -3.54 -9.66 0.39
N GLU A 34 -4.50 -10.44 0.88
CA GLU A 34 -4.68 -10.71 2.31
C GLU A 34 -3.40 -11.29 2.91
N SER A 35 -2.81 -12.31 2.27
CA SER A 35 -1.55 -12.91 2.70
C SER A 35 -0.36 -11.93 2.69
N VAL A 36 -0.32 -11.03 1.70
CA VAL A 36 0.74 -10.02 1.58
C VAL A 36 0.60 -8.97 2.68
N ILE A 37 -0.61 -8.49 2.93
CA ILE A 37 -0.91 -7.54 4.01
C ILE A 37 -0.62 -8.17 5.38
N ASP A 38 -1.01 -9.43 5.59
CA ASP A 38 -0.73 -10.14 6.85
C ASP A 38 0.76 -10.36 7.09
N SER A 39 1.53 -10.50 6.02
CA SER A 39 2.98 -10.62 6.12
C SER A 39 3.71 -9.30 6.42
N LEU A 40 3.00 -8.16 6.48
CA LEU A 40 3.56 -6.88 6.92
C LEU A 40 3.65 -6.82 8.45
N PRO A 41 4.74 -6.25 9.00
CA PRO A 41 4.82 -5.89 10.41
C PRO A 41 3.59 -5.08 10.85
N GLU A 42 3.10 -5.35 12.05
CA GLU A 42 1.89 -4.74 12.62
C GLU A 42 1.90 -3.21 12.49
N LYS A 43 3.01 -2.57 12.83
CA LYS A 43 3.17 -1.11 12.73
C LYS A 43 2.99 -0.59 11.30
N GLN A 44 3.47 -1.32 10.29
CA GLN A 44 3.35 -0.93 8.88
C GLN A 44 1.91 -1.07 8.39
N ARG A 45 1.27 -2.18 8.76
CA ARG A 45 -0.14 -2.42 8.45
C ARG A 45 -1.03 -1.34 9.07
N LEU A 46 -0.74 -0.95 10.30
CA LEU A 46 -1.47 0.08 11.03
C LEU A 46 -1.37 1.45 10.35
N VAL A 47 -0.17 1.96 10.01
CA VAL A 47 -0.08 3.26 9.32
C VAL A 47 -0.72 3.23 7.94
N LEU A 48 -0.65 2.10 7.23
CA LEU A 48 -1.34 1.94 5.94
C LEU A 48 -2.86 1.94 6.12
N ALA A 49 -3.39 1.24 7.13
CA ALA A 49 -4.81 1.23 7.45
C ALA A 49 -5.31 2.64 7.81
N LEU A 50 -4.59 3.35 8.68
CA LEU A 50 -4.93 4.74 9.02
C LEU A 50 -4.88 5.66 7.80
N ARG A 51 -3.92 5.47 6.89
CA ARG A 51 -3.79 6.29 5.68
C ARG A 51 -4.86 6.01 4.63
N TYR A 52 -5.20 4.75 4.38
CA TYR A 52 -6.02 4.34 3.24
C TYR A 52 -7.45 3.94 3.61
N TYR A 53 -7.66 3.40 4.81
CA TYR A 53 -8.99 3.02 5.31
C TYR A 53 -9.66 4.18 6.05
N GLU A 54 -8.92 4.80 6.98
CA GLU A 54 -9.43 5.96 7.74
C GLU A 54 -9.19 7.29 7.01
N SER A 55 -8.50 7.28 5.86
CA SER A 55 -8.18 8.47 5.06
C SER A 55 -7.40 9.56 5.80
N LEU A 56 -6.70 9.22 6.89
CA LEU A 56 -5.92 10.16 7.70
C LEU A 56 -4.64 10.60 6.99
N HIS A 57 -4.23 11.84 7.22
CA HIS A 57 -2.96 12.41 6.78
C HIS A 57 -1.86 12.21 7.83
N VAL A 58 -0.59 12.36 7.43
CA VAL A 58 0.58 12.22 8.32
C VAL A 58 0.43 12.93 9.68
N PRO A 59 -0.02 14.20 9.78
CA PRO A 59 -0.22 14.87 11.07
C PRO A 59 -1.28 14.19 11.95
N GLU A 60 -2.37 13.72 11.36
CA GLU A 60 -3.45 13.04 12.08
C GLU A 60 -3.01 11.66 12.56
N ILE A 61 -2.30 10.92 11.72
CA ILE A 61 -1.70 9.63 12.07
C ILE A 61 -0.65 9.80 13.19
N ALA A 62 0.16 10.85 13.14
CA ALA A 62 1.14 11.17 14.17
C ALA A 62 0.48 11.44 15.53
N ALA A 63 -0.64 12.19 15.53
CA ALA A 63 -1.43 12.42 16.73
C ALA A 63 -2.05 11.12 17.27
N VAL A 64 -2.61 10.26 16.41
CA VAL A 64 -3.18 8.96 16.80
C VAL A 64 -2.12 8.02 17.38
N LEU A 65 -0.92 8.00 16.81
CA LEU A 65 0.17 7.12 17.25
C LEU A 65 1.04 7.72 18.37
N GLY A 66 0.75 8.94 18.83
CA GLY A 66 1.59 9.66 19.79
C GLY A 66 3.05 9.82 19.34
N SER A 67 3.26 9.95 18.03
CA SER A 67 4.58 9.96 17.38
C SER A 67 4.82 11.28 16.64
N LYS A 68 6.04 11.52 16.15
CA LYS A 68 6.35 12.70 15.33
C LYS A 68 5.93 12.48 13.88
N GLU A 69 5.51 13.55 13.21
CA GLU A 69 5.17 13.53 11.77
C GLU A 69 6.28 12.94 10.92
N ALA A 70 7.52 13.36 11.12
CA ALA A 70 8.69 12.82 10.39
C ALA A 70 8.86 11.30 10.58
N THR A 71 8.54 10.78 11.76
CA THR A 71 8.60 9.33 12.03
C THR A 71 7.47 8.59 11.31
N VAL A 72 6.28 9.19 11.27
CA VAL A 72 5.13 8.61 10.57
C VAL A 72 5.35 8.65 9.05
N ASP A 73 5.87 9.74 8.51
CA ASP A 73 6.20 9.87 7.10
C ASP A 73 7.23 8.81 6.66
N GLU A 74 8.33 8.71 7.40
CA GLU A 74 9.35 7.69 7.15
C GLU A 74 8.78 6.27 7.27
N LEU A 75 7.94 6.03 8.28
CA LEU A 75 7.27 4.73 8.48
C LEU A 75 6.31 4.42 7.33
N LEU A 76 5.54 5.41 6.86
CA LEU A 76 4.59 5.27 5.76
C LEU A 76 5.33 4.95 4.46
N GLN A 77 6.39 5.70 4.14
CA GLN A 77 7.25 5.42 2.99
C GLN A 77 7.82 4.00 3.05
N LYS A 78 8.39 3.59 4.20
CA LYS A 78 8.91 2.22 4.39
C LYS A 78 7.84 1.16 4.21
N SER A 79 6.62 1.42 4.69
CA SER A 79 5.48 0.50 4.59
C SER A 79 5.02 0.32 3.16
N ILE A 80 4.91 1.41 2.39
CA ILE A 80 4.59 1.39 0.96
C ILE A 80 5.65 0.60 0.18
N HIS A 81 6.94 0.88 0.40
CA HIS A 81 8.02 0.15 -0.25
C HIS A 81 8.02 -1.35 0.11
N ALA A 82 7.75 -1.69 1.37
CA ALA A 82 7.64 -3.07 1.80
C ALA A 82 6.45 -3.79 1.15
N LEU A 83 5.29 -3.12 1.06
CA LEU A 83 4.11 -3.62 0.39
C LEU A 83 4.39 -3.88 -1.09
N CYS A 84 4.90 -2.88 -1.82
CA CYS A 84 5.25 -3.01 -3.24
C CYS A 84 6.18 -4.21 -3.49
N ARG A 85 7.27 -4.36 -2.72
CA ARG A 85 8.20 -5.49 -2.90
C ARG A 85 7.55 -6.85 -2.64
N LYS A 86 6.68 -6.95 -1.64
CA LYS A 86 5.98 -8.21 -1.32
C LYS A 86 4.98 -8.57 -2.41
N VAL A 87 4.23 -7.58 -2.86
CA VAL A 87 3.28 -7.64 -3.99
C VAL A 87 3.99 -8.10 -5.27
N GLU A 88 5.12 -7.49 -5.63
CA GLU A 88 5.93 -7.87 -6.81
C GLU A 88 6.42 -9.32 -6.73
N ARG A 89 6.92 -9.75 -5.56
CA ARG A 89 7.35 -11.14 -5.34
C ARG A 89 6.19 -12.13 -5.47
N ALA A 90 5.04 -11.78 -4.90
CA ALA A 90 3.83 -12.60 -4.97
C ALA A 90 3.31 -12.72 -6.41
N ALA A 91 3.35 -11.62 -7.18
CA ALA A 91 3.00 -11.59 -8.60
C ALA A 91 3.95 -12.45 -9.45
N ALA A 92 5.27 -12.29 -9.24
CA ALA A 92 6.30 -13.05 -9.96
C ALA A 92 6.19 -14.57 -9.73
N GLY A 93 5.83 -14.99 -8.52
CA GLY A 93 5.59 -16.41 -8.20
C GLY A 93 4.44 -17.03 -9.00
N ARG A 94 3.36 -16.27 -9.24
CA ARG A 94 2.23 -16.73 -10.08
C ARG A 94 2.54 -16.70 -11.57
N ALA A 95 3.30 -15.71 -12.05
CA ALA A 95 3.72 -15.67 -13.45
C ALA A 95 4.54 -16.92 -13.82
N SER A 96 5.49 -17.34 -12.98
CA SER A 96 6.24 -18.59 -13.19
C SER A 96 5.35 -19.85 -13.09
N THR A 97 4.39 -19.89 -12.16
CA THR A 97 3.49 -21.05 -11.98
C THR A 97 2.51 -21.20 -13.15
N ARG A 98 2.00 -20.09 -13.70
CA ARG A 98 1.08 -20.10 -14.84
C ARG A 98 1.77 -20.51 -16.13
N MET A 99 3.07 -20.22 -16.28
CA MET A 99 3.86 -20.70 -17.43
C MET A 99 4.11 -22.20 -17.37
N ALA A 100 4.35 -22.78 -16.19
CA ALA A 100 4.58 -24.22 -16.04
C ALA A 100 3.33 -25.09 -16.35
N HIS A 101 2.12 -24.55 -16.13
CA HIS A 101 0.87 -25.28 -16.40
C HIS A 101 0.38 -25.16 -17.85
N ALA A 102 0.92 -24.22 -18.64
CA ALA A 102 0.48 -23.97 -20.02
C ALA A 102 1.14 -24.90 -21.07
N GLU A 103 2.17 -25.67 -20.72
CA GLU A 103 2.87 -26.59 -21.66
C GLU A 103 2.37 -28.06 -21.63
N GLY A 104 1.36 -28.39 -20.82
CA GLY A 104 0.89 -29.78 -20.63
C GLY A 104 -0.34 -30.23 -21.43
N ALA A 105 -1.04 -29.32 -22.13
CA ALA A 105 -2.30 -29.64 -22.81
C ALA A 105 -2.11 -29.76 -24.33
N GLY A 106 -1.45 -30.83 -24.76
CA GLY A 106 -1.19 -31.06 -26.18
C GLY A 106 -0.62 -32.44 -26.46
N ARG A 107 -1.31 -33.50 -26.02
CA ARG A 107 -1.20 -34.84 -26.59
C ARG A 107 -2.56 -35.53 -26.57
#